data_AF-A0A4Z0NFI6-F1
#
_entry.id   AF-A0A4Z0NFI6-F1
#
_cell.length_a   1.000
_cell.length_b   1.000
_cell.length_c   1.000
_cell.angle_alpha   90.00
_cell.angle_beta   90.00
_cell.angle_gamma   90.00
#
_symmetry.space_group_name_H-M   'P 1'
#
loop_
_entity.id
_entity.type
_entity.pdbx_description
1 polymer ?
#
loop_
_entity_poly.entity_id
_entity_poly.type
_entity_poly.pdbx_seq_one_letter_code
_entity_poly.pdbx_strand_id
1 'polypeptide(L)'
;MTETARNPAATLRALLATLVKAALIPDEARVAAWRREAAELHGRLAGQDLSALTLDGIWTLAVREAEAPDLQPDETQVSLTMPQSCPLTLDEVAGPGFAFDAAVDRVRKSASTG
;
A
#
# COMPACT_ATOMS: atom_id res chain seq x y z
N MET A 1 17.76 -11.23 -10.86
CA MET A 1 17.93 -10.51 -9.57
C MET A 1 17.21 -9.18 -9.71
N THR A 2 15.97 -9.08 -9.25
CA THR A 2 15.15 -7.87 -9.43
C THR A 2 15.66 -6.74 -8.53
N GLU A 3 15.93 -5.60 -9.15
CA GLU A 3 16.54 -4.38 -8.63
C GLU A 3 15.78 -3.75 -7.44
N THR A 4 14.59 -4.25 -7.13
CA THR A 4 13.72 -3.84 -6.03
C THR A 4 14.32 -4.06 -4.65
N ALA A 5 15.21 -5.06 -4.47
CA ALA A 5 15.81 -5.37 -3.17
C ALA A 5 16.76 -4.28 -2.64
N ARG A 6 17.14 -3.28 -3.46
CA ARG A 6 18.10 -2.22 -3.07
C ARG A 6 17.48 -0.82 -3.00
N ASN A 7 16.21 -0.65 -3.38
CA ASN A 7 15.57 0.66 -3.42
C ASN A 7 14.43 0.75 -2.38
N PRO A 8 14.64 1.44 -1.25
CA PRO A 8 13.62 1.57 -0.21
C PRO A 8 12.34 2.26 -0.73
N ALA A 9 12.45 3.15 -1.72
CA ALA A 9 11.28 3.78 -2.35
C ALA A 9 10.42 2.76 -3.10
N ALA A 10 11.05 1.81 -3.80
CA ALA A 10 10.33 0.78 -4.54
C ALA A 10 9.65 -0.21 -3.59
N THR A 11 10.31 -0.56 -2.48
CA THR A 11 9.74 -1.41 -1.43
C THR A 11 8.54 -0.73 -0.75
N LEU A 12 8.68 0.56 -0.40
CA LEU A 12 7.59 1.34 0.20
C LEU A 12 6.42 1.48 -0.76
N ARG A 13 6.69 1.74 -2.05
CA ARG A 13 5.68 1.79 -3.10
C ARG A 13 4.89 0.49 -3.20
N ALA A 14 5.60 -0.64 -3.23
CA ALA A 14 4.98 -1.96 -3.29
C ALA A 14 4.10 -2.20 -2.05
N LEU A 15 4.60 -1.85 -0.86
CA LEU A 15 3.84 -2.00 0.39
C LEU A 15 2.53 -1.20 0.35
N LEU A 16 2.59 0.06 -0.08
CA LEU A 16 1.40 0.90 -0.23
C LEU A 16 0.44 0.33 -1.29
N ALA A 17 0.95 -0.19 -2.41
CA ALA A 17 0.12 -0.77 -3.45
C ALA A 17 -0.62 -2.01 -2.93
N THR A 18 0.04 -2.85 -2.13
CA THR A 18 -0.55 -4.01 -1.45
C THR A 18 -1.67 -3.60 -0.49
N LEU A 19 -1.50 -2.49 0.26
CA LEU A 19 -2.55 -1.93 1.12
C LEU A 19 -3.76 -1.42 0.33
N VAL A 20 -3.51 -0.70 -0.77
CA VAL A 20 -4.58 -0.17 -1.65
C VAL A 20 -5.37 -1.32 -2.27
N LYS A 21 -4.71 -2.35 -2.79
CA LYS A 21 -5.37 -3.56 -3.34
C LYS A 21 -6.26 -4.23 -2.29
N ALA A 22 -5.75 -4.41 -1.07
CA ALA A 22 -6.52 -4.98 0.04
C ALA A 22 -7.70 -4.11 0.48
N ALA A 23 -7.61 -2.78 0.30
CA ALA A 23 -8.71 -1.86 0.58
C ALA A 23 -9.80 -1.88 -0.50
N LEU A 24 -9.41 -2.09 -1.77
CA LEU A 24 -10.31 -2.09 -2.93
C LEU A 24 -10.97 -3.45 -3.17
N ILE A 25 -10.26 -4.55 -2.90
CA ILE A 25 -10.70 -5.90 -3.25
C ILE A 25 -11.07 -6.65 -1.95
N PRO A 26 -12.38 -6.83 -1.66
CA PRO A 26 -12.85 -7.53 -0.47
C PRO A 26 -12.81 -9.06 -0.66
N ASP A 27 -11.66 -9.60 -1.03
CA ASP A 27 -11.44 -11.05 -1.19
C ASP A 27 -10.51 -11.55 -0.07
N GLU A 28 -11.02 -12.39 0.83
CA GLU A 28 -10.27 -12.84 2.01
C GLU A 28 -9.01 -13.64 1.65
N ALA A 29 -9.02 -14.41 0.56
CA ALA A 29 -7.88 -15.22 0.14
C ALA A 29 -6.75 -14.33 -0.42
N ARG A 30 -7.09 -13.33 -1.23
CA ARG A 30 -6.15 -12.33 -1.74
C ARG A 30 -5.64 -11.44 -0.61
N VAL A 31 -6.50 -11.01 0.30
CA VAL A 31 -6.10 -10.22 1.49
C VAL A 31 -5.11 -11.00 2.35
N ALA A 32 -5.30 -12.31 2.55
CA ALA A 32 -4.34 -13.13 3.28
C ALA A 32 -2.97 -13.21 2.59
N ALA A 33 -2.94 -13.27 1.25
CA ALA A 33 -1.70 -13.24 0.48
C ALA A 33 -1.00 -11.87 0.57
N TRP A 34 -1.75 -10.78 0.40
CA TRP A 34 -1.26 -9.41 0.54
C TRP A 34 -0.75 -9.10 1.94
N ARG A 35 -1.39 -9.64 2.98
CA ARG A 35 -0.91 -9.51 4.36
C ARG A 35 0.48 -10.13 4.55
N ARG A 36 0.73 -11.29 3.95
CA ARG A 36 2.06 -11.94 4.00
C ARG A 36 3.10 -11.13 3.23
N GLU A 37 2.75 -10.69 2.02
CA GLU A 37 3.61 -9.85 1.20
C GLU A 37 3.96 -8.52 1.89
N ALA A 38 2.98 -7.87 2.50
CA ALA A 38 3.18 -6.64 3.27
C ALA A 38 4.14 -6.84 4.45
N ALA A 39 4.05 -7.98 5.16
CA ALA A 39 4.98 -8.29 6.24
C ALA A 39 6.42 -8.48 5.72
N GLU A 40 6.60 -9.13 4.57
CA GLU A 40 7.93 -9.26 3.94
C GLU A 40 8.49 -7.91 3.48
N LEU A 41 7.66 -7.06 2.88
CA LEU A 41 8.05 -5.72 2.43
C LEU A 41 8.38 -4.81 3.61
N HIS A 42 7.58 -4.83 4.67
CA HIS A 42 7.85 -4.11 5.92
C HIS A 42 9.18 -4.55 6.55
N GLY A 43 9.43 -5.86 6.61
CA GLY A 43 10.71 -6.39 7.09
C GLY A 43 11.92 -5.93 6.28
N ARG A 44 11.76 -5.64 4.97
CA ARG A 44 12.81 -5.06 4.12
C ARG A 44 13.01 -3.56 4.34
N LEU A 45 11.98 -2.85 4.78
CA LEU A 45 12.06 -1.43 5.14
C LEU A 45 12.70 -1.23 6.53
N ALA A 46 12.65 -2.24 7.39
CA ALA A 46 13.24 -2.17 8.73
C ALA A 46 14.73 -1.82 8.66
N GLY A 47 15.11 -0.71 9.28
CA GLY A 47 16.49 -0.21 9.32
C GLY A 47 16.98 0.49 8.05
N GLN A 48 16.10 0.74 7.06
CA GLN A 48 16.41 1.59 5.91
C GLN A 48 16.22 3.07 6.25
N ASP A 49 17.01 3.95 5.65
CA ASP A 49 16.77 5.39 5.71
C ASP A 49 15.67 5.78 4.71
N LEU A 50 14.57 6.30 5.23
CA LEU A 50 13.39 6.71 4.45
C LEU A 50 13.20 8.24 4.47
N SER A 51 14.08 8.99 5.14
CA SER A 51 13.92 10.43 5.38
C SER A 51 13.98 11.26 4.10
N ALA A 52 14.69 10.78 3.07
CA ALA A 52 14.75 11.42 1.76
C ALA A 52 13.53 11.14 0.86
N LEU A 53 12.59 10.27 1.30
CA LEU A 53 11.47 9.82 0.48
C LEU A 53 10.22 10.66 0.72
N THR A 54 9.60 11.10 -0.38
CA THR A 54 8.30 11.78 -0.35
C THR A 54 7.18 10.76 -0.34
N LEU A 55 6.55 10.55 0.83
CA LEU A 55 5.47 9.57 1.00
C LEU A 55 4.31 9.81 0.03
N ASP A 56 3.93 11.07 -0.20
CA ASP A 56 2.85 11.46 -1.12
C ASP A 56 3.14 11.08 -2.59
N GLY A 57 4.38 11.31 -3.04
CA GLY A 57 4.83 10.91 -4.38
C GLY A 57 4.84 9.38 -4.55
N ILE A 58 5.25 8.65 -3.51
CA ILE A 58 5.26 7.18 -3.52
C ILE A 58 3.83 6.63 -3.50
N TRP A 59 2.95 7.23 -2.70
CA TRP A 59 1.52 6.91 -2.64
C TRP A 59 0.84 7.04 -3.99
N THR A 60 1.05 8.16 -4.70
CA THR A 60 0.48 8.37 -6.03
C THR A 60 0.87 7.25 -7.01
N LEU A 61 2.13 6.80 -6.96
CA LEU A 61 2.59 5.70 -7.82
C LEU A 61 2.02 4.34 -7.39
N ALA A 62 1.84 4.13 -6.08
CA ALA A 62 1.28 2.92 -5.53
C ALA A 62 -0.21 2.76 -5.88
N VAL A 63 -0.99 3.84 -5.80
CA VAL A 63 -2.40 3.88 -6.22
C VAL A 63 -2.52 3.51 -7.70
N ARG A 64 -1.72 4.15 -8.57
CA ARG A 64 -1.69 3.83 -10.01
C ARG A 64 -1.33 2.37 -10.31
N GLU A 65 -0.45 1.77 -9.51
CA GLU A 65 -0.07 0.36 -9.65
C GLU A 65 -1.18 -0.58 -9.17
N ALA A 66 -1.91 -0.20 -8.12
CA ALA A 66 -3.03 -0.95 -7.59
C ALA A 66 -4.26 -0.91 -8.51
N GLU A 67 -4.51 0.24 -9.15
CA GLU A 67 -5.58 0.45 -10.13
C GLU A 67 -5.22 -0.02 -11.56
N ALA A 68 -4.07 -0.67 -11.73
CA ALA A 68 -3.65 -1.14 -13.04
C ALA A 68 -4.69 -2.12 -13.63
N PRO A 69 -5.01 -2.01 -14.93
CA PRO A 69 -6.15 -2.70 -15.55
C PRO A 69 -6.07 -4.24 -15.53
N ASP A 70 -4.91 -4.81 -15.19
CA ASP A 70 -4.75 -6.25 -14.98
C ASP A 70 -5.55 -6.76 -13.75
N LEU A 71 -5.88 -5.86 -12.81
CA LEU A 71 -6.64 -6.14 -11.59
C LEU A 71 -8.14 -5.81 -11.70
N GLN A 72 -8.58 -5.20 -12.82
CA GLN A 72 -9.97 -4.72 -13.04
C GLN A 72 -11.09 -5.77 -13.11
N PRO A 73 -10.93 -7.05 -13.51
CA PRO A 73 -12.09 -7.92 -13.67
C PRO A 73 -12.80 -8.29 -12.34
N ASP A 74 -12.16 -8.06 -11.19
CA ASP A 74 -12.70 -8.33 -9.84
C ASP A 74 -13.18 -7.06 -9.11
N GLU A 75 -13.02 -5.89 -9.71
CA GLU A 75 -13.37 -4.61 -9.10
C GLU A 75 -14.88 -4.40 -9.14
N THR A 76 -15.58 -4.89 -8.11
CA THR A 76 -16.93 -4.43 -7.76
C THR A 76 -16.83 -3.03 -7.15
N GLN A 77 -16.39 -2.06 -7.95
CA GLN A 77 -16.13 -0.71 -7.48
C GLN A 77 -17.45 0.07 -7.35
N VAL A 78 -17.97 0.10 -6.12
CA VAL A 78 -18.57 1.33 -5.58
C VAL A 78 -17.54 2.43 -5.78
N SER A 79 -17.94 3.61 -6.26
CA SER A 79 -17.07 4.75 -6.61
C SER A 79 -16.14 5.20 -5.47
N LEU A 80 -15.07 4.45 -5.22
CA LEU A 80 -14.03 4.77 -4.26
C LEU A 80 -13.01 5.64 -4.98
N THR A 81 -12.89 6.88 -4.55
CA THR A 81 -11.89 7.80 -5.09
C THR A 81 -10.73 7.84 -4.11
N MET A 82 -9.58 7.29 -4.49
CA MET A 82 -8.40 7.32 -3.63
C MET A 82 -7.97 8.78 -3.38
N PRO A 83 -7.60 9.13 -2.13
CA PRO A 83 -7.13 10.47 -1.82
C PRO A 83 -5.84 10.78 -2.58
N GLN A 84 -5.65 12.03 -2.99
CA GLN A 84 -4.41 12.47 -3.64
C GLN A 84 -3.21 12.35 -2.68
N SER A 85 -3.43 12.59 -1.39
CA SER A 85 -2.41 12.45 -0.36
C SER A 85 -2.54 11.15 0.41
N CYS A 86 -1.39 10.60 0.82
CA CYS A 86 -1.34 9.38 1.60
C CYS A 86 -2.07 9.58 2.94
N PRO A 87 -3.07 8.74 3.28
CA PRO A 87 -3.81 8.87 4.54
C PRO A 87 -3.04 8.30 5.76
N LEU A 88 -1.85 7.76 5.52
CA LEU A 88 -0.96 7.16 6.51
C LEU A 88 0.32 7.99 6.60
N THR A 89 0.97 7.96 7.76
CA THR A 89 2.30 8.54 7.97
C THR A 89 3.40 7.52 7.69
N LEU A 90 4.64 8.00 7.52
CA LEU A 90 5.79 7.13 7.27
C LEU A 90 6.06 6.18 8.45
N ASP A 91 5.86 6.65 9.69
CA ASP A 91 6.00 5.84 10.90
C ASP A 91 4.90 4.75 10.98
N GLU A 92 3.67 5.07 10.57
CA GLU A 92 2.60 4.06 10.55
C GLU A 92 2.88 2.92 9.57
N VAL A 93 3.58 3.18 8.46
CA VAL A 93 3.84 2.17 7.41
C VAL A 93 5.21 1.51 7.48
N ALA A 94 6.22 2.16 8.06
CA ALA A 94 7.60 1.64 8.14
C ALA A 94 8.12 1.52 9.58
N GLY A 95 7.38 2.04 10.57
CA GLY A 95 7.72 1.92 11.98
C GLY A 95 7.46 0.52 12.53
N PRO A 96 7.99 0.21 13.72
CA PRO A 96 7.86 -1.10 14.35
C PRO A 96 6.42 -1.46 14.75
N GLY A 97 5.51 -0.49 14.77
CA GLY A 97 4.09 -0.66 15.10
C GLY A 97 3.18 -0.91 13.90
N PHE A 98 3.72 -1.21 12.70
CA PHE A 98 2.92 -1.39 11.49
C PHE A 98 1.83 -2.45 11.69
N ALA A 99 0.57 -2.03 11.49
CA ALA A 99 -0.61 -2.87 11.60
C ALA A 99 -1.37 -2.89 10.26
N PHE A 100 -1.18 -3.96 9.49
CA PHE A 100 -1.76 -4.13 8.15
C PHE A 100 -3.27 -3.88 8.11
N ASP A 101 -4.05 -4.57 8.94
CA ASP A 101 -5.52 -4.45 8.95
C ASP A 101 -5.98 -3.02 9.27
N ALA A 102 -5.30 -2.33 10.20
CA ALA A 102 -5.61 -0.94 10.55
C ALA A 102 -5.26 0.03 9.42
N ALA A 103 -4.14 -0.18 8.74
CA ALA A 103 -3.73 0.62 7.59
C ALA A 103 -4.69 0.45 6.41
N VAL A 104 -5.14 -0.78 6.13
CA VAL A 104 -6.15 -1.07 5.10
C VAL A 104 -7.48 -0.40 5.42
N ASP A 105 -7.97 -0.53 6.67
CA ASP A 105 -9.21 0.12 7.09
C ASP A 105 -9.14 1.65 6.97
N ARG A 106 -7.99 2.24 7.32
CA ARG A 106 -7.74 3.68 7.17
C ARG A 106 -7.81 4.11 5.71
N VAL A 107 -7.14 3.39 4.80
CA VAL A 107 -7.16 3.65 3.36
C VAL A 107 -8.59 3.55 2.81
N ARG A 108 -9.31 2.50 3.17
CA ARG A 108 -10.71 2.28 2.73
C ARG A 108 -11.64 3.41 3.19
N LYS A 109 -11.51 3.83 4.46
CA LYS A 109 -12.28 4.97 5.00
C LYS A 109 -11.97 6.26 4.25
N SER A 110 -10.69 6.54 3.99
CA SER A 110 -10.28 7.72 3.22
C SER A 110 -10.79 7.70 1.78
N ALA A 111 -10.82 6.54 1.13
CA ALA A 111 -11.36 6.41 -0.24
C ALA A 111 -12.89 6.51 -0.33
N SER A 112 -13.59 6.25 0.79
CA SER A 112 -15.05 6.35 0.89
C SER A 112 -15.55 7.76 1.23
N THR A 113 -14.66 8.71 1.52
CA THR A 113 -15.01 10.08 1.94
C THR A 113 -14.84 11.11 0.81
N GLY A 114 -14.87 10.64 -0.45
CA GLY A 114 -14.81 11.48 -1.66
C GLY A 114 -16.13 12.16 -2.01
#